data_AF-A0A925EZ47-F1
#
_entry.id   AF-A0A925EZ47-F1
#
_cell.length_a   1.000
_cell.length_b   1.000
_cell.length_c   1.000
_cell.angle_alpha   90.00
_cell.angle_beta   90.00
_cell.angle_gamma   90.00
#
_symmetry.space_group_name_H-M   'P 1'
#
loop_
_entity.id
_entity.type
_entity.pdbx_description
1 polymer ?
#
loop_
_entity_poly.entity_id
_entity_poly.type
_entity_poly.pdbx_seq_one_letter_code
_entity_poly.pdbx_strand_id
1 'polypeptide(L)'
;MIKRIFVFAAVLFIVYSLFVIAVAPKWWTASQHQWQANVINAQKFIYDDSDSLNHVLIGSSLTTRLVMDSLPKTYNLSFSGQGIYDGLNILAHKAKIPENIFIEMNLALREESKDFTSGLHTPILYYPKKMLVSLREDKQPIGVAGAQISNKITDPAILNVKTFFHLAAPNTVPEKEHKNELFNTMLQDQVKNYSELPEQELITQSFTTLKNYITELENKGGKIIFFEMPVNYQLNQLPKAKLIRATFYKYFPTPKYTYIPIPDGVKYQTTDGVHLGRAEALEYTSYLKSKLPY
;
A
#
# COMPACT_ATOMS: atom_id res chain seq x y z
N MET A 1 -46.73 -2.18 -2.84
CA MET A 1 -45.61 -1.44 -3.47
C MET A 1 -44.24 -1.94 -3.01
N ILE A 2 -43.99 -2.06 -1.71
CA ILE A 2 -42.69 -2.50 -1.15
C ILE A 2 -42.17 -3.82 -1.74
N LYS A 3 -43.01 -4.85 -1.88
CA LYS A 3 -42.61 -6.13 -2.50
C LYS A 3 -42.08 -5.97 -3.93
N ARG A 4 -42.65 -5.07 -4.73
CA ARG A 4 -42.21 -4.82 -6.12
C ARG A 4 -40.83 -4.16 -6.16
N ILE A 5 -40.52 -3.30 -5.19
CA ILE A 5 -39.20 -2.64 -5.08
C ILE A 5 -38.12 -3.67 -4.78
N PHE A 6 -38.34 -4.58 -3.83
CA PHE A 6 -37.37 -5.63 -3.51
C PHE A 6 -37.14 -6.60 -4.67
N VAL A 7 -38.21 -7.01 -5.36
CA VAL A 7 -38.09 -7.86 -6.55
C VAL A 7 -37.29 -7.14 -7.64
N PHE A 8 -37.59 -5.87 -7.89
CA PHE A 8 -36.87 -5.08 -8.89
C PHE A 8 -35.39 -4.89 -8.52
N ALA A 9 -35.09 -4.56 -7.27
CA ALA A 9 -33.71 -4.43 -6.79
C ALA A 9 -32.94 -5.76 -6.89
N ALA A 10 -33.58 -6.88 -6.56
CA ALA A 10 -32.98 -8.21 -6.71
C ALA A 10 -32.70 -8.54 -8.19
N VAL A 11 -33.63 -8.25 -9.10
CA VAL A 11 -33.43 -8.44 -10.54
C VAL A 11 -32.27 -7.59 -11.05
N LEU A 12 -32.22 -6.29 -10.68
CA LEU A 12 -31.11 -5.41 -11.05
C LEU A 12 -29.78 -5.91 -10.51
N PHE A 13 -29.74 -6.37 -9.25
CA PHE A 13 -28.54 -6.91 -8.65
C PHE A 13 -28.06 -8.19 -9.35
N ILE A 14 -28.98 -9.09 -9.73
CA ILE A 14 -28.65 -10.30 -10.49
C ILE A 14 -28.09 -9.92 -11.87
N VAL A 15 -28.75 -9.04 -12.60
CA VAL A 15 -28.29 -8.58 -13.92
C VAL A 15 -26.90 -7.94 -13.80
N TYR A 16 -26.69 -7.10 -12.79
CA TYR A 16 -25.39 -6.49 -12.54
C TYR A 16 -24.31 -7.52 -12.20
N SER A 17 -24.64 -8.49 -11.36
CA SER A 17 -23.71 -9.56 -10.98
C SER A 17 -23.31 -10.42 -12.19
N LEU A 18 -24.27 -10.75 -13.05
CA LEU A 18 -24.01 -11.45 -14.31
C LEU A 18 -23.13 -10.61 -15.24
N PHE A 19 -23.39 -9.31 -15.35
CA PHE A 19 -22.54 -8.40 -16.11
C PHE A 19 -21.10 -8.39 -15.57
N VAL A 20 -20.91 -8.23 -14.25
CA VAL A 20 -19.57 -8.20 -13.62
C VAL A 20 -18.79 -9.48 -13.86
N ILE A 21 -19.45 -10.64 -13.83
CA ILE A 21 -18.79 -11.94 -13.97
C ILE A 21 -18.52 -12.30 -15.44
N ALA A 22 -19.49 -12.07 -16.33
CA ALA A 22 -19.45 -12.60 -17.70
C ALA A 22 -19.00 -11.59 -18.77
N VAL A 23 -19.20 -10.29 -18.53
CA VAL A 23 -19.06 -9.26 -19.56
C VAL A 23 -18.07 -8.17 -19.16
N ALA A 24 -17.99 -7.83 -17.87
CA ALA A 24 -17.21 -6.70 -17.42
C ALA A 24 -15.72 -6.91 -17.70
N PRO A 25 -15.06 -5.97 -18.37
CA PRO A 25 -13.65 -6.08 -18.69
C PRO A 25 -12.80 -5.98 -17.44
N LYS A 26 -11.54 -6.46 -17.49
CA LYS A 26 -10.61 -6.43 -16.35
C LYS A 26 -10.38 -5.01 -15.79
N TRP A 27 -10.51 -3.98 -16.63
CA TRP A 27 -10.40 -2.57 -16.23
C TRP A 27 -11.66 -2.04 -15.53
N TRP A 28 -12.75 -2.81 -15.43
CA TRP A 28 -13.96 -2.47 -14.68
C TRP A 28 -13.70 -2.60 -13.17
N THR A 29 -12.85 -1.70 -12.68
CA THR A 29 -12.37 -1.58 -11.31
C THR A 29 -12.13 -0.10 -11.06
N ALA A 30 -12.60 0.43 -9.94
CA ALA A 30 -12.33 1.81 -9.55
C ALA A 30 -12.24 1.94 -8.04
N SER A 31 -11.39 2.87 -7.60
CA SER A 31 -11.37 3.38 -6.22
C SER A 31 -11.67 4.87 -6.26
N GLN A 32 -12.51 5.35 -5.35
CA GLN A 32 -12.87 6.76 -5.25
C GLN A 32 -11.91 7.54 -4.34
N HIS A 33 -11.30 6.88 -3.35
CA HIS A 33 -10.37 7.48 -2.41
C HIS A 33 -9.35 6.46 -1.88
N GLN A 34 -8.29 6.94 -1.21
CA GLN A 34 -7.18 6.11 -0.73
C GLN A 34 -7.62 4.95 0.16
N TRP A 35 -8.55 5.21 1.10
CA TRP A 35 -9.08 4.15 1.96
C TRP A 35 -9.73 3.02 1.17
N GLN A 36 -10.58 3.35 0.19
CA GLN A 36 -11.20 2.34 -0.67
C GLN A 36 -10.16 1.60 -1.50
N ALA A 37 -9.14 2.29 -2.01
CA ALA A 37 -8.04 1.66 -2.73
C ALA A 37 -7.30 0.62 -1.88
N ASN A 38 -7.04 0.92 -0.59
CA ASN A 38 -6.45 -0.04 0.34
C ASN A 38 -7.36 -1.25 0.57
N VAL A 39 -8.67 -1.03 0.77
CA VAL A 39 -9.64 -2.11 0.95
C VAL A 39 -9.70 -2.99 -0.31
N ILE A 40 -9.72 -2.39 -1.50
CA ILE A 40 -9.67 -3.12 -2.77
C ILE A 40 -8.39 -3.97 -2.87
N ASN A 41 -7.23 -3.40 -2.52
CA ASN A 41 -5.97 -4.14 -2.55
C ASN A 41 -5.98 -5.34 -1.61
N ALA A 42 -6.52 -5.16 -0.39
CA ALA A 42 -6.68 -6.26 0.56
C ALA A 42 -7.65 -7.33 0.04
N GLN A 43 -8.82 -6.92 -0.49
CA GLN A 43 -9.83 -7.84 -1.01
C GLN A 43 -9.33 -8.67 -2.19
N LYS A 44 -8.55 -8.07 -3.10
CA LYS A 44 -7.91 -8.82 -4.19
C LYS A 44 -6.99 -9.90 -3.65
N PHE A 45 -6.14 -9.59 -2.67
CA PHE A 45 -5.28 -10.60 -2.04
C PHE A 45 -6.06 -11.69 -1.29
N ILE A 46 -7.16 -11.33 -0.63
CA ILE A 46 -7.96 -12.27 0.17
C ILE A 46 -8.79 -13.18 -0.74
N TYR A 47 -9.38 -12.64 -1.79
CA TYR A 47 -10.45 -13.30 -2.56
C TYR A 47 -10.07 -13.72 -3.99
N ASP A 48 -9.00 -13.20 -4.57
CA ASP A 48 -8.47 -13.71 -5.85
C ASP A 48 -7.51 -14.87 -5.61
N ASP A 49 -7.06 -15.52 -6.69
CA ASP A 49 -6.05 -16.58 -6.62
C ASP A 49 -4.67 -15.97 -6.32
N SER A 50 -4.44 -15.71 -5.04
CA SER A 50 -3.12 -15.37 -4.51
C SER A 50 -2.29 -16.61 -4.16
N ASP A 51 -2.88 -17.80 -4.25
CA ASP A 51 -2.27 -19.05 -3.79
C ASP A 51 -1.23 -19.59 -4.77
N SER A 52 -1.22 -19.04 -5.99
CA SER A 52 -0.19 -19.23 -7.02
C SER A 52 1.02 -18.29 -6.86
N LEU A 53 1.00 -17.37 -5.90
CA LEU A 53 2.06 -16.39 -5.69
C LEU A 53 3.18 -16.97 -4.83
N ASN A 54 4.42 -16.67 -5.20
CA ASN A 54 5.61 -17.11 -4.46
C ASN A 54 6.04 -16.08 -3.42
N HIS A 55 5.69 -14.82 -3.65
CA HIS A 55 6.17 -13.69 -2.86
C HIS A 55 5.04 -12.74 -2.49
N VAL A 56 5.11 -12.18 -1.29
CA VAL A 56 4.27 -11.06 -0.86
C VAL A 56 5.13 -9.98 -0.21
N LEU A 57 4.90 -8.74 -0.61
CA LEU A 57 5.51 -7.56 -0.01
C LEU A 57 4.51 -6.96 0.99
N ILE A 58 4.95 -6.79 2.23
CA ILE A 58 4.20 -6.22 3.33
C ILE A 58 4.85 -4.90 3.68
N GLY A 59 4.09 -3.80 3.63
CA GLY A 59 4.66 -2.49 3.85
C GLY A 59 3.63 -1.37 3.91
N SER A 60 4.13 -0.15 3.77
CA SER A 60 3.35 1.07 3.90
C SER A 60 3.16 1.77 2.54
N SER A 61 2.82 3.06 2.58
CA SER A 61 2.83 3.95 1.40
C SER A 61 4.18 4.04 0.69
N LEU A 62 5.28 3.62 1.32
CA LEU A 62 6.57 3.52 0.65
C LEU A 62 6.58 2.34 -0.32
N THR A 63 6.26 1.14 0.17
CA THR A 63 6.19 -0.07 -0.67
C THR A 63 5.12 0.02 -1.75
N THR A 64 4.03 0.81 -1.58
CA THR A 64 3.03 0.99 -2.65
C THR A 64 3.59 1.64 -3.92
N ARG A 65 4.78 2.26 -3.85
CA ARG A 65 5.45 2.89 -4.99
C ARG A 65 6.15 1.90 -5.92
N LEU A 66 6.37 0.66 -5.49
CA LEU A 66 7.07 -0.34 -6.29
C LEU A 66 6.34 -0.66 -7.60
N VAL A 67 7.12 -0.90 -8.66
CA VAL A 67 6.60 -1.15 -10.01
C VAL A 67 6.36 -2.66 -10.21
N MET A 68 5.17 -3.10 -9.82
CA MET A 68 4.85 -4.53 -9.70
C MET A 68 4.89 -5.33 -11.01
N ASP A 69 4.70 -4.71 -12.17
CA ASP A 69 4.76 -5.39 -13.48
C ASP A 69 6.11 -6.08 -13.74
N SER A 70 7.16 -5.63 -13.05
CA SER A 70 8.51 -6.18 -13.17
C SER A 70 8.82 -7.32 -12.19
N LEU A 71 7.98 -7.54 -11.17
CA LEU A 71 8.19 -8.52 -10.10
C LEU A 71 7.33 -9.78 -10.32
N PRO A 72 7.92 -10.90 -10.79
CA PRO A 72 7.16 -12.09 -11.14
C PRO A 72 6.58 -12.77 -9.90
N LYS A 73 5.33 -13.23 -9.97
CA LYS A 73 4.64 -13.98 -8.89
C LYS A 73 4.70 -13.28 -7.53
N THR A 74 4.72 -11.95 -7.52
CA THR A 74 4.79 -11.12 -6.32
C THR A 74 3.52 -10.32 -6.14
N TYR A 75 2.90 -10.41 -4.96
CA TYR A 75 1.85 -9.48 -4.56
C TYR A 75 2.39 -8.31 -3.75
N ASN A 76 1.84 -7.11 -3.94
CA ASN A 76 2.09 -5.98 -3.06
C ASN A 76 0.94 -5.78 -2.08
N LEU A 77 1.08 -6.33 -0.88
CA LEU A 77 0.11 -6.18 0.21
C LEU A 77 0.53 -5.03 1.15
N SER A 78 0.91 -3.90 0.54
CA SER A 78 1.13 -2.64 1.24
C SER A 78 -0.04 -1.69 1.06
N PHE A 79 -0.17 -0.73 1.98
CA PHE A 79 -1.32 0.15 2.05
C PHE A 79 -0.90 1.59 2.31
N SER A 80 -1.45 2.51 1.51
CA SER A 80 -1.13 3.92 1.64
C SER A 80 -1.68 4.48 2.95
N GLY A 81 -0.83 5.14 3.73
CA GLY A 81 -1.19 5.70 5.04
C GLY A 81 -1.20 4.69 6.20
N GLN A 82 -0.98 3.40 5.93
CA GLN A 82 -0.97 2.35 6.94
C GLN A 82 0.44 1.83 7.24
N GLY A 83 0.55 0.84 8.13
CA GLY A 83 1.80 0.20 8.54
C GLY A 83 1.92 -1.25 8.07
N ILE A 84 2.99 -1.92 8.50
CA ILE A 84 3.23 -3.33 8.16
C ILE A 84 2.23 -4.27 8.83
N TYR A 85 1.69 -3.88 9.99
CA TYR A 85 0.81 -4.75 10.79
C TYR A 85 -0.53 -5.01 10.09
N ASP A 86 -1.03 -4.11 9.27
CA ASP A 86 -2.26 -4.30 8.51
C ASP A 86 -2.12 -5.45 7.49
N GLY A 87 -0.98 -5.53 6.79
CA GLY A 87 -0.67 -6.63 5.88
C GLY A 87 -0.36 -7.94 6.61
N LEU A 88 0.36 -7.87 7.73
CA LEU A 88 0.64 -9.04 8.58
C LEU A 88 -0.65 -9.64 9.14
N ASN A 89 -1.59 -8.80 9.57
CA ASN A 89 -2.89 -9.22 10.06
C ASN A 89 -3.67 -9.99 8.98
N ILE A 90 -3.68 -9.51 7.73
CA ILE A 90 -4.32 -10.22 6.61
C ILE A 90 -3.68 -11.59 6.37
N LEU A 91 -2.34 -11.69 6.38
CA LEU A 91 -1.64 -12.97 6.22
C LEU A 91 -1.89 -13.93 7.39
N ALA A 92 -1.96 -13.43 8.62
CA ALA A 92 -2.28 -14.21 9.81
C ALA A 92 -3.69 -14.83 9.73
N HIS A 93 -4.64 -14.18 9.06
CA HIS A 93 -5.98 -14.74 8.85
C HIS A 93 -6.11 -15.62 7.60
N LYS A 94 -5.06 -15.71 6.77
CA LYS A 94 -5.08 -16.53 5.57
C LYS A 94 -4.63 -17.97 5.88
N ALA A 95 -5.33 -18.94 5.31
CA ALA A 95 -5.03 -20.36 5.50
C ALA A 95 -3.75 -20.80 4.77
N LYS A 96 -3.60 -20.36 3.51
CA LYS A 96 -2.40 -20.58 2.70
C LYS A 96 -1.72 -19.24 2.45
N ILE A 97 -0.43 -19.16 2.71
CA ILE A 97 0.37 -17.94 2.52
C ILE A 97 1.47 -18.18 1.48
N PRO A 98 1.96 -17.14 0.79
CA PRO A 98 3.13 -17.24 -0.07
C PRO A 98 4.37 -17.68 0.72
N GLU A 99 5.27 -18.41 0.05
CA GLU A 99 6.49 -18.93 0.67
C GLU A 99 7.40 -17.81 1.18
N ASN A 100 7.57 -16.73 0.42
CA ASN A 100 8.49 -15.66 0.77
C ASN A 100 7.72 -14.39 1.16
N ILE A 101 7.93 -13.95 2.39
CA ILE A 101 7.22 -12.82 2.98
C ILE A 101 8.25 -11.71 3.23
N PHE A 102 8.16 -10.66 2.42
CA PHE A 102 9.02 -9.50 2.50
C PHE A 102 8.36 -8.46 3.39
N ILE A 103 9.04 -7.99 4.44
CA ILE A 103 8.49 -7.04 5.41
C ILE A 103 9.32 -5.74 5.38
N GLU A 104 8.66 -4.63 5.08
CA GLU A 104 9.22 -3.28 5.09
C GLU A 104 9.66 -2.89 6.50
N MET A 105 10.88 -2.37 6.64
CA MET A 105 11.43 -1.97 7.95
C MET A 105 11.05 -0.53 8.34
N ASN A 106 10.87 0.37 7.37
CA ASN A 106 10.86 1.82 7.57
C ASN A 106 9.84 2.31 8.61
N LEU A 107 8.61 1.80 8.54
CA LEU A 107 7.49 2.23 9.37
C LEU A 107 7.03 1.15 10.36
N ALA A 108 7.96 0.34 10.88
CA ALA A 108 7.66 -0.73 11.83
C ALA A 108 7.07 -0.28 13.18
N LEU A 109 7.09 1.02 13.47
CA LEU A 109 6.49 1.60 14.69
C LEU A 109 5.09 2.19 14.45
N ARG A 110 4.59 2.17 13.21
CA ARG A 110 3.20 2.58 12.93
C ARG A 110 2.29 1.40 13.28
N GLU A 111 1.37 1.62 14.20
CA GLU A 111 0.41 0.61 14.67
C GLU A 111 -0.58 0.16 13.59
N GLU A 112 -1.21 -0.99 13.82
CA GLU A 112 -2.31 -1.51 13.01
C GLU A 112 -3.53 -0.58 13.06
N SER A 113 -4.15 -0.33 11.90
CA SER A 113 -5.40 0.42 11.85
C SER A 113 -6.58 -0.49 12.17
N LYS A 114 -7.09 -0.39 13.40
CA LYS A 114 -8.24 -1.19 13.88
C LYS A 114 -9.48 -1.02 13.00
N ASP A 115 -9.74 0.19 12.52
CA ASP A 115 -10.87 0.47 11.62
C ASP A 115 -10.71 -0.25 10.27
N PHE A 116 -9.47 -0.39 9.80
CA PHE A 116 -9.17 -1.06 8.55
C PHE A 116 -9.33 -2.57 8.69
N THR A 117 -8.70 -3.16 9.71
CA THR A 117 -8.70 -4.61 9.89
C THR A 117 -10.05 -5.17 10.32
N SER A 118 -10.79 -4.46 11.18
CA SER A 118 -12.16 -4.85 11.56
C SER A 118 -13.13 -4.84 10.36
N GLY A 119 -12.98 -3.88 9.44
CA GLY A 119 -13.77 -3.80 8.22
C GLY A 119 -13.50 -4.94 7.23
N LEU A 120 -12.29 -5.50 7.22
CA LEU A 120 -11.92 -6.62 6.35
C LEU A 120 -12.42 -7.97 6.86
N HIS A 121 -12.40 -8.19 8.17
CA HIS A 121 -12.67 -9.51 8.78
C HIS A 121 -14.10 -9.70 9.28
N THR A 122 -15.02 -8.79 8.96
CA THR A 122 -16.42 -8.92 9.38
C THR A 122 -17.06 -10.20 8.76
N PRO A 123 -17.42 -11.24 9.54
CA PRO A 123 -17.87 -12.53 9.00
C PRO A 123 -19.12 -12.42 8.13
N ILE A 124 -19.99 -11.47 8.44
CA ILE A 124 -21.23 -11.18 7.70
C ILE A 124 -20.94 -10.78 6.26
N LEU A 125 -19.82 -10.08 6.01
CA LEU A 125 -19.47 -9.58 4.69
C LEU A 125 -18.42 -10.45 3.98
N TYR A 126 -17.63 -11.23 4.72
CA TYR A 126 -16.59 -12.08 4.17
C TYR A 126 -17.12 -13.08 3.13
N TYR A 127 -18.06 -13.94 3.53
CA TYR A 127 -18.59 -14.99 2.63
C TYR A 127 -19.37 -14.42 1.43
N PRO A 128 -20.26 -13.41 1.61
CA PRO A 128 -20.91 -12.79 0.46
C PRO A 128 -19.93 -12.15 -0.52
N LYS A 129 -18.90 -11.42 -0.06
CA LYS A 129 -17.91 -10.79 -0.94
C LYS A 129 -17.00 -11.82 -1.64
N LYS A 130 -16.77 -12.97 -1.00
CA LYS A 130 -16.05 -14.09 -1.62
C LYS A 130 -16.87 -14.74 -2.73
N MET A 131 -18.17 -14.99 -2.52
CA MET A 131 -19.05 -15.65 -3.50
C MET A 131 -19.55 -14.72 -4.60
N LEU A 132 -19.85 -13.47 -4.27
CA LEU A 132 -20.44 -12.48 -5.18
C LEU A 132 -19.44 -11.37 -5.47
N VAL A 133 -18.74 -11.49 -6.61
CA VAL A 133 -17.72 -10.52 -7.06
C VAL A 133 -18.30 -9.10 -7.15
N SER A 134 -19.59 -8.96 -7.47
CA SER A 134 -20.31 -7.69 -7.52
C SER A 134 -20.42 -6.95 -6.18
N LEU A 135 -20.21 -7.63 -5.05
CA LEU A 135 -20.20 -7.02 -3.72
C LEU A 135 -18.81 -6.50 -3.30
N ARG A 136 -17.77 -6.73 -4.10
CA ARG A 136 -16.42 -6.23 -3.82
C ARG A 136 -16.33 -4.74 -4.09
N GLU A 137 -15.48 -4.04 -3.34
CA GLU A 137 -15.41 -2.56 -3.38
C GLU A 137 -15.03 -2.01 -4.76
N ASP A 138 -14.24 -2.75 -5.53
CA ASP A 138 -13.82 -2.33 -6.86
C ASP A 138 -14.92 -2.45 -7.91
N LYS A 139 -16.04 -3.13 -7.58
CA LYS A 139 -17.19 -3.34 -8.44
C LYS A 139 -18.37 -2.47 -8.07
N GLN A 140 -18.17 -1.35 -7.38
CA GLN A 140 -19.27 -0.42 -7.13
C GLN A 140 -19.65 0.33 -8.43
N PRO A 141 -20.90 0.22 -8.92
CA PRO A 141 -21.30 0.78 -10.22
C PRO A 141 -21.06 2.29 -10.32
N ILE A 142 -21.40 3.04 -9.26
CA ILE A 142 -21.27 4.49 -9.20
C ILE A 142 -19.80 4.91 -9.24
N GLY A 143 -18.91 4.17 -8.56
CA GLY A 143 -17.48 4.43 -8.57
C GLY A 143 -16.87 4.24 -9.95
N VAL A 144 -17.22 3.15 -10.65
CA VAL A 144 -16.70 2.88 -12.00
C VAL A 144 -17.24 3.89 -13.01
N ALA A 145 -18.55 4.18 -12.99
CA ALA A 145 -19.14 5.18 -13.87
C ALA A 145 -18.55 6.58 -13.65
N GLY A 146 -18.38 6.99 -12.39
CA GLY A 146 -17.74 8.27 -12.03
C GLY A 146 -16.30 8.37 -12.52
N ALA A 147 -15.50 7.29 -12.37
CA ALA A 147 -14.13 7.27 -12.86
C ALA A 147 -14.03 7.42 -14.38
N GLN A 148 -14.94 6.78 -15.14
CA GLN A 148 -14.99 6.90 -16.60
C GLN A 148 -15.38 8.30 -17.07
N ILE A 149 -16.35 8.91 -16.40
CA ILE A 149 -16.76 10.30 -16.67
C ILE A 149 -15.60 11.24 -16.37
N SER A 150 -14.96 11.10 -15.20
CA SER A 150 -13.80 11.92 -14.83
C SER A 150 -12.67 11.79 -15.85
N ASN A 151 -12.30 10.58 -16.26
CA ASN A 151 -11.20 10.35 -17.21
C ASN A 151 -11.47 10.94 -18.60
N LYS A 152 -12.74 11.04 -19.02
CA LYS A 152 -13.15 11.69 -20.28
C LYS A 152 -13.28 13.21 -20.15
N ILE A 153 -13.58 13.72 -18.95
CA ILE A 153 -13.68 15.15 -18.65
C ILE A 153 -12.31 15.77 -18.37
N THR A 154 -11.32 14.98 -17.93
CA THR A 154 -9.90 15.39 -17.82
C THR A 154 -9.17 15.45 -19.16
N ASP A 155 -9.89 15.65 -20.26
CA ASP A 155 -9.32 16.08 -21.52
C ASP A 155 -8.65 17.47 -21.30
N PRO A 156 -7.49 17.78 -21.90
CA PRO A 156 -6.72 19.01 -21.64
C PRO A 156 -7.52 20.31 -21.82
N ALA A 157 -8.64 20.24 -22.55
CA ALA A 157 -9.57 21.34 -22.75
C ALA A 157 -10.24 21.84 -21.45
N ILE A 158 -10.47 21.00 -20.44
CA ILE A 158 -11.13 21.39 -19.17
C ILE A 158 -10.11 21.76 -18.09
N LEU A 159 -8.84 21.33 -18.23
CA LEU A 159 -7.75 21.87 -17.40
C LEU A 159 -7.66 23.39 -17.57
N ASN A 160 -7.84 23.88 -18.80
CA ASN A 160 -7.93 25.32 -19.09
C ASN A 160 -9.12 26.02 -18.44
N VAL A 161 -10.25 25.32 -18.22
CA VAL A 161 -11.43 25.91 -17.55
C VAL A 161 -11.19 26.07 -16.05
N LYS A 162 -10.48 25.13 -15.40
CA LYS A 162 -10.01 25.33 -14.01
C LYS A 162 -9.00 26.47 -13.90
N THR A 163 -8.20 26.71 -14.93
CA THR A 163 -7.32 27.90 -15.02
C THR A 163 -8.13 29.19 -15.20
N PHE A 164 -9.27 29.14 -15.90
CA PHE A 164 -10.13 30.31 -16.15
C PHE A 164 -10.94 30.78 -14.91
N PHE A 165 -11.22 29.89 -13.95
CA PHE A 165 -11.97 30.25 -12.72
C PHE A 165 -11.07 30.53 -11.50
N HIS A 166 -9.74 30.46 -11.64
CA HIS A 166 -8.83 31.00 -10.62
C HIS A 166 -8.63 32.51 -10.81
N LEU A 167 -9.39 33.23 -9.99
CA LEU A 167 -9.19 34.61 -9.53
C LEU A 167 -7.70 34.98 -9.39
N ALA A 168 -7.34 36.13 -9.97
CA ALA A 168 -6.14 36.93 -9.74
C ALA A 168 -4.80 36.18 -9.63
N ALA A 169 -3.95 36.32 -10.66
CA ALA A 169 -2.55 35.92 -10.62
C ALA A 169 -1.85 36.49 -9.38
N PRO A 170 -1.32 35.66 -8.45
CA PRO A 170 -0.33 36.11 -7.51
C PRO A 170 0.98 36.34 -8.25
N ASN A 171 1.72 37.36 -7.83
CA ASN A 171 3.04 37.72 -8.36
C ASN A 171 3.92 36.48 -8.59
N THR A 172 4.51 36.43 -9.78
CA THR A 172 5.28 35.30 -10.31
C THR A 172 6.58 35.08 -9.54
N VAL A 173 6.56 34.18 -8.58
CA VAL A 173 7.74 33.37 -8.25
C VAL A 173 7.82 32.27 -9.31
N PRO A 174 8.98 32.02 -9.96
CA PRO A 174 9.13 30.94 -10.94
C PRO A 174 8.61 29.61 -10.37
N GLU A 175 7.76 28.89 -11.12
CA GLU A 175 7.13 27.62 -10.71
C GLU A 175 8.14 26.59 -10.17
N LYS A 176 9.38 26.61 -10.70
CA LYS A 176 10.49 25.76 -10.27
C LYS A 176 11.01 26.13 -8.87
N GLU A 177 11.03 27.42 -8.52
CA GLU A 177 11.44 27.90 -7.19
C GLU A 177 10.38 27.54 -6.14
N HIS A 178 9.10 27.72 -6.45
CA HIS A 178 8.01 27.36 -5.54
C HIS A 178 7.93 25.85 -5.27
N LYS A 179 8.15 25.00 -6.31
CA LYS A 179 8.25 23.54 -6.15
C LYS A 179 9.42 23.12 -5.26
N ASN A 180 10.56 23.79 -5.38
CA ASN A 180 11.73 23.53 -4.54
C ASN A 180 11.48 23.94 -3.08
N GLU A 181 10.79 25.06 -2.85
CA GLU A 181 10.46 25.53 -1.49
C GLU A 181 9.48 24.59 -0.77
N LEU A 182 8.44 24.13 -1.46
CA LEU A 182 7.49 23.16 -0.91
C LEU A 182 8.19 21.83 -0.57
N PHE A 183 9.02 21.32 -1.48
CA PHE A 183 9.81 20.11 -1.23
C PHE A 183 10.73 20.28 -0.01
N ASN A 184 11.45 21.40 0.07
CA ASN A 184 12.34 21.67 1.20
C ASN A 184 11.58 21.72 2.51
N THR A 185 10.39 22.34 2.54
CA THR A 185 9.53 22.37 3.72
C THR A 185 9.13 20.95 4.15
N MET A 186 8.61 20.14 3.22
CA MET A 186 8.24 18.74 3.50
C MET A 186 9.44 17.93 3.99
N LEU A 187 10.62 18.11 3.38
CA LEU A 187 11.83 17.42 3.79
C LEU A 187 12.27 17.82 5.19
N GLN A 188 12.18 19.10 5.56
CA GLN A 188 12.50 19.55 6.92
C GLN A 188 11.57 18.94 7.97
N ASP A 189 10.27 18.81 7.66
CA ASP A 189 9.34 18.10 8.55
C ASP A 189 9.75 16.63 8.73
N GLN A 190 10.20 15.96 7.67
CA GLN A 190 10.73 14.60 7.76
C GLN A 190 12.04 14.54 8.56
N VAL A 191 12.95 15.49 8.36
CA VAL A 191 14.20 15.59 9.13
C VAL A 191 13.90 15.73 10.62
N LYS A 192 12.94 16.58 11.00
CA LYS A 192 12.49 16.72 12.38
C LYS A 192 11.95 15.40 12.92
N ASN A 193 11.01 14.77 12.19
CA ASN A 193 10.41 13.50 12.58
C ASN A 193 11.44 12.37 12.78
N TYR A 194 12.45 12.30 11.91
CA TYR A 194 13.50 11.28 11.96
C TYR A 194 14.61 11.59 12.98
N SER A 195 14.70 12.84 13.44
CA SER A 195 15.64 13.25 14.49
C SER A 195 15.14 12.92 15.88
N GLU A 196 13.82 12.85 16.06
CA GLU A 196 13.19 12.50 17.33
C GLU A 196 13.22 10.98 17.57
N LEU A 197 13.65 10.57 18.76
CA LEU A 197 13.62 9.17 19.17
C LEU A 197 12.23 8.81 19.71
N PRO A 198 11.61 7.73 19.21
CA PRO A 198 10.36 7.21 19.76
C PRO A 198 10.53 6.72 21.21
N GLU A 199 9.42 6.68 21.94
CA GLU A 199 9.40 6.14 23.30
C GLU A 199 9.76 4.64 23.32
N GLN A 200 10.53 4.23 24.34
CA GLN A 200 11.00 2.84 24.45
C GLN A 200 9.85 1.83 24.61
N GLU A 201 8.74 2.25 25.22
CA GLU A 201 7.54 1.42 25.36
C GLU A 201 6.92 1.10 24.00
N LEU A 202 6.69 2.12 23.16
CA LEU A 202 6.18 1.94 21.79
C LEU A 202 7.06 0.98 20.98
N ILE A 203 8.37 1.12 21.07
CA ILE A 203 9.33 0.23 20.38
C ILE A 203 9.17 -1.21 20.87
N THR A 204 9.13 -1.40 22.18
CA THR A 204 9.04 -2.73 22.80
C THR A 204 7.72 -3.41 22.43
N GLN A 205 6.61 -2.68 22.51
CA GLN A 205 5.29 -3.18 22.13
C GLN A 205 5.23 -3.53 20.64
N SER A 206 5.66 -2.62 19.76
CA SER A 206 5.70 -2.83 18.30
C SER A 206 6.48 -4.10 17.93
N PHE A 207 7.72 -4.24 18.43
CA PHE A 207 8.56 -5.37 18.08
C PHE A 207 8.13 -6.69 18.75
N THR A 208 7.46 -6.64 19.91
CA THR A 208 6.82 -7.81 20.49
C THR A 208 5.67 -8.30 19.62
N THR A 209 4.81 -7.39 19.18
CA THR A 209 3.71 -7.70 18.24
C THR A 209 4.25 -8.23 16.92
N LEU A 210 5.27 -7.60 16.35
CA LEU A 210 5.92 -8.04 15.11
C LEU A 210 6.50 -9.45 15.26
N LYS A 211 7.14 -9.75 16.39
CA LYS A 211 7.66 -11.10 16.68
C LYS A 211 6.55 -12.15 16.72
N ASN A 212 5.38 -11.81 17.29
CA ASN A 212 4.23 -12.71 17.32
C ASN A 212 3.72 -13.02 15.91
N TYR A 213 3.53 -11.99 15.07
CA TYR A 213 3.15 -12.18 13.67
C TYR A 213 4.17 -13.03 12.90
N ILE A 214 5.46 -12.73 13.04
CA ILE A 214 6.52 -13.50 12.39
C ILE A 214 6.50 -14.96 12.82
N THR A 215 6.36 -15.23 14.13
CA THR A 215 6.29 -16.60 14.64
C THR A 215 5.09 -17.35 14.04
N GLU A 216 3.93 -16.70 13.95
CA GLU A 216 2.75 -17.30 13.34
C GLU A 216 2.96 -17.62 11.85
N LEU A 217 3.55 -16.69 11.11
CA LEU A 217 3.83 -16.88 9.68
C LEU A 217 4.89 -17.95 9.42
N GLU A 218 5.95 -17.99 10.24
CA GLU A 218 6.96 -19.07 10.21
C GLU A 218 6.32 -20.44 10.48
N ASN A 219 5.40 -20.53 11.45
CA ASN A 219 4.67 -21.78 11.75
C ASN A 219 3.77 -22.25 10.59
N LYS A 220 3.36 -21.33 9.71
CA LYS A 220 2.63 -21.64 8.47
C LYS A 220 3.57 -21.96 7.29
N GLY A 221 4.88 -22.01 7.51
CA GLY A 221 5.89 -22.28 6.49
C GLY A 221 6.39 -21.05 5.74
N GLY A 222 6.03 -19.84 6.17
CA GLY A 222 6.50 -18.59 5.56
C GLY A 222 7.96 -18.30 5.90
N LYS A 223 8.76 -17.99 4.89
CA LYS A 223 10.13 -17.50 5.02
C LYS A 223 10.13 -15.98 5.09
N ILE A 224 10.66 -15.43 6.19
CA ILE A 224 10.70 -13.98 6.42
C ILE A 224 11.96 -13.36 5.83
N ILE A 225 11.77 -12.31 5.03
CA ILE A 225 12.83 -11.44 4.50
C ILE A 225 12.49 -10.00 4.91
N PHE A 226 13.40 -9.31 5.57
CA PHE A 226 13.22 -7.88 5.85
C PHE A 226 13.83 -7.05 4.71
N PHE A 227 13.16 -5.98 4.32
CA PHE A 227 13.70 -5.05 3.35
C PHE A 227 13.46 -3.61 3.78
N GLU A 228 14.31 -2.71 3.32
CA GLU A 228 14.20 -1.30 3.61
C GLU A 228 13.94 -0.51 2.33
N MET A 229 12.80 0.19 2.27
CA MET A 229 12.50 1.11 1.18
C MET A 229 13.44 2.33 1.27
N PRO A 230 14.02 2.79 0.14
CA PRO A 230 14.77 4.02 0.14
C PRO A 230 13.87 5.22 0.39
N VAL A 231 14.41 6.16 1.17
CA VAL A 231 13.88 7.51 1.38
C VAL A 231 14.95 8.52 0.98
N ASN A 232 14.71 9.81 1.17
CA ASN A 232 15.74 10.82 0.94
C ASN A 232 16.99 10.50 1.76
N TYR A 233 18.16 10.54 1.11
CA TYR A 233 19.43 10.14 1.72
C TYR A 233 19.78 10.91 3.01
N GLN A 234 19.26 12.13 3.18
CA GLN A 234 19.44 12.92 4.40
C GLN A 234 18.77 12.31 5.63
N LEU A 235 17.75 11.47 5.43
CA LEU A 235 17.02 10.81 6.51
C LEU A 235 17.67 9.48 6.96
N ASN A 236 18.43 8.84 6.07
CA ASN A 236 18.93 7.48 6.28
C ASN A 236 19.81 7.33 7.52
N GLN A 237 20.55 8.38 7.90
CA GLN A 237 21.49 8.34 9.02
C GLN A 237 20.97 9.04 10.28
N LEU A 238 19.72 9.49 10.26
CA LEU A 238 19.11 10.15 11.41
C LEU A 238 18.78 9.15 12.53
N PRO A 239 18.70 9.62 13.80
CA PRO A 239 18.50 8.80 14.98
C PRO A 239 17.41 7.72 14.85
N LYS A 240 16.20 8.10 14.39
CA LYS A 240 15.08 7.17 14.24
C LYS A 240 15.36 6.04 13.26
N ALA A 241 15.92 6.35 12.09
CA ALA A 241 16.24 5.32 11.08
C ALA A 241 17.31 4.34 11.60
N LYS A 242 18.35 4.84 12.29
CA LYS A 242 19.36 4.01 12.93
C LYS A 242 18.77 3.12 14.02
N LEU A 243 17.92 3.69 14.86
CA LEU A 243 17.26 2.96 15.95
C LEU A 243 16.37 1.84 15.42
N ILE A 244 15.56 2.10 14.38
CA ILE A 244 14.71 1.08 13.76
C ILE A 244 15.55 -0.08 13.25
N ARG A 245 16.61 0.19 12.44
CA ARG A 245 17.51 -0.86 11.94
C ARG A 245 18.15 -1.66 13.08
N ALA A 246 18.69 -0.98 14.09
CA ALA A 246 19.30 -1.64 15.25
C ALA A 246 18.29 -2.51 16.02
N THR A 247 17.04 -2.06 16.13
CA THR A 247 15.98 -2.81 16.80
C THR A 247 15.59 -4.06 16.01
N PHE A 248 15.51 -3.97 14.68
CA PHE A 248 15.33 -5.16 13.82
C PHE A 248 16.44 -6.18 14.06
N TYR A 249 17.72 -5.78 14.01
CA TYR A 249 18.82 -6.72 14.25
C TYR A 249 18.83 -7.30 15.66
N LYS A 250 18.33 -6.57 16.66
CA LYS A 250 18.18 -7.06 18.03
C LYS A 250 17.10 -8.14 18.16
N TYR A 251 15.93 -7.93 17.56
CA TYR A 251 14.79 -8.86 17.67
C TYR A 251 14.86 -10.01 16.65
N PHE A 252 15.49 -9.75 15.50
CA PHE A 252 15.55 -10.64 14.36
C PHE A 252 17.00 -10.71 13.84
N PRO A 253 17.86 -11.52 14.48
CA PRO A 253 19.30 -11.50 14.17
C PRO A 253 19.60 -12.07 12.78
N THR A 254 20.62 -11.50 12.11
CA THR A 254 21.01 -11.84 10.74
C THR A 254 21.41 -13.29 10.46
N PRO A 255 21.86 -14.12 11.43
CA PRO A 255 22.05 -15.55 11.20
C PRO A 255 20.74 -16.32 10.96
N LYS A 256 19.60 -15.80 11.45
CA LYS A 256 18.27 -16.41 11.26
C LYS A 256 17.50 -15.78 10.12
N TYR A 257 17.63 -14.46 9.92
CA TYR A 257 16.78 -13.69 9.00
C TYR A 257 17.57 -13.07 7.85
N THR A 258 16.96 -13.07 6.66
CA THR A 258 17.52 -12.39 5.48
C THR A 258 17.13 -10.91 5.49
N TYR A 259 18.08 -10.05 5.13
CA TYR A 259 17.91 -8.61 5.02
C TYR A 259 18.27 -8.11 3.63
N ILE A 260 17.43 -7.23 3.08
CA ILE A 260 17.66 -6.49 1.84
C ILE A 260 17.82 -5.01 2.23
N PRO A 261 19.05 -4.53 2.45
CA PRO A 261 19.28 -3.13 2.76
C PRO A 261 19.10 -2.25 1.53
N ILE A 262 19.02 -0.93 1.74
CA ILE A 262 19.16 0.04 0.65
C ILE A 262 20.55 -0.12 0.01
N PRO A 263 20.67 -0.08 -1.34
CA PRO A 263 21.97 -0.14 -2.02
C PRO A 263 22.96 0.93 -1.53
N ASP A 264 24.20 0.52 -1.24
CA ASP A 264 25.26 1.41 -0.78
C ASP A 264 25.59 2.49 -1.81
N GLY A 265 25.77 3.72 -1.34
CA GLY A 265 26.18 4.86 -2.16
C GLY A 265 25.10 5.45 -3.07
N VAL A 266 23.93 4.82 -3.18
CA VAL A 266 22.82 5.32 -4.03
C VAL A 266 22.02 6.38 -3.27
N LYS A 267 21.84 7.54 -3.90
CA LYS A 267 21.05 8.66 -3.36
C LYS A 267 19.75 8.78 -4.13
N TYR A 268 18.69 8.20 -3.57
CA TYR A 268 17.36 8.28 -4.15
C TYR A 268 16.76 9.68 -3.98
N GLN A 269 16.11 10.17 -5.03
CA GLN A 269 15.26 11.35 -4.96
C GLN A 269 13.85 10.95 -4.51
N THR A 270 13.16 11.91 -3.91
CA THR A 270 11.82 11.72 -3.33
C THR A 270 10.95 12.91 -3.65
N THR A 271 9.63 12.74 -3.63
CA THR A 271 8.69 13.84 -3.87
C THR A 271 8.43 14.69 -2.64
N ASP A 272 8.64 14.16 -1.43
CA ASP A 272 8.30 14.81 -0.15
C ASP A 272 9.26 14.43 1.00
N GLY A 273 10.43 13.91 0.65
CA GLY A 273 11.43 13.41 1.60
C GLY A 273 11.35 11.91 1.85
N VAL A 274 10.21 11.25 1.64
CA VAL A 274 10.08 9.81 1.91
C VAL A 274 9.55 9.00 0.72
N HIS A 275 8.63 9.53 -0.07
CA HIS A 275 8.07 8.79 -1.20
C HIS A 275 8.95 8.90 -2.44
N LEU A 276 9.34 7.76 -3.01
CA LEU A 276 10.09 7.72 -4.25
C LEU A 276 9.28 8.30 -5.42
N GLY A 277 9.98 9.03 -6.29
CA GLY A 277 9.49 9.35 -7.62
C GLY A 277 9.41 8.09 -8.49
N ARG A 278 8.78 8.21 -9.68
CA ARG A 278 8.57 7.06 -10.56
C ARG A 278 9.88 6.44 -11.05
N ALA A 279 10.89 7.25 -11.37
CA ALA A 279 12.17 6.77 -11.86
C ALA A 279 12.94 6.01 -10.77
N GLU A 280 12.97 6.59 -9.58
CA GLU A 280 13.62 6.02 -8.39
C GLU A 280 12.92 4.75 -7.91
N ALA A 281 11.59 4.73 -7.98
CA ALA A 281 10.81 3.53 -7.69
C ALA A 281 11.13 2.41 -8.69
N LEU A 282 11.27 2.71 -9.98
CA LEU A 282 11.65 1.71 -10.99
C LEU A 282 13.07 1.18 -10.76
N GLU A 283 14.01 2.07 -10.46
CA GLU A 283 15.39 1.71 -10.13
C GLU A 283 15.45 0.78 -8.92
N TYR A 284 14.80 1.18 -7.80
CA TYR A 284 14.77 0.36 -6.60
C TYR A 284 14.01 -0.95 -6.80
N THR A 285 12.93 -0.96 -7.57
CA THR A 285 12.21 -2.19 -7.91
C THR A 285 13.11 -3.16 -8.67
N SER A 286 13.96 -2.67 -9.57
CA SER A 286 14.93 -3.49 -10.30
C SER A 286 15.99 -4.08 -9.37
N TYR A 287 16.46 -3.30 -8.39
CA TYR A 287 17.32 -3.80 -7.33
C TYR A 287 16.62 -4.90 -6.50
N LEU A 288 15.41 -4.64 -6.01
CA LEU A 288 14.64 -5.60 -5.22
C LEU A 288 14.38 -6.90 -5.98
N LYS A 289 14.07 -6.81 -7.29
CA LYS A 289 13.91 -7.96 -8.18
C LYS A 289 15.15 -8.86 -8.19
N SER A 290 16.35 -8.28 -8.21
CA SER A 290 17.61 -9.04 -8.18
C SER A 290 17.85 -9.80 -6.87
N LYS A 291 17.05 -9.53 -5.84
CA LYS A 291 17.12 -10.16 -4.51
C LYS A 291 16.00 -11.15 -4.27
N LEU A 292 15.05 -11.31 -5.19
CA LEU A 292 14.01 -12.31 -5.06
C LEU A 292 14.62 -13.72 -5.16
N PRO A 293 14.25 -14.64 -4.25
CA PRO A 293 14.60 -16.05 -4.41
C PRO A 293 13.80 -16.64 -5.58
N TYR A 294 14.47 -17.41 -6.44
CA TYR A 294 13.85 -18.10 -7.57
C TYR A 294 13.35 -19.50 -7.20
#